data_AF-A0A7W4HY29-F1
#
_entry.id   AF-A0A7W4HY29-F1
#
_cell.length_a   1.000
_cell.length_b   1.000
_cell.length_c   1.000
_cell.angle_alpha   90.00
_cell.angle_beta   90.00
_cell.angle_gamma   90.00
#
_symmetry.space_group_name_H-M   'P 1'
#
loop_
_entity.id
_entity.type
_entity.pdbx_description
1 polymer ?
#
loop_
_entity_poly.entity_id
_entity_poly.type
_entity_poly.pdbx_seq_one_letter_code
_entity_poly.pdbx_strand_id
1 'polypeptide(L)'
;MNKKILLTALLLTSYGLFNAQTGRVGINTNSPSSTLDINSISSDANKGIMIPRVTAAEMVTMSSTLTDKQNSLLTYLNETMPAANRSGKLEFVYEKGYYYYTHSEGKWRRLYPTGFEKIIENNKTGYRIIGNNSANYGDIGKFAVDASYSSQASTVKGATGDYSFAAGFNTTASGNYAASVGSLNTSQGEGSFTAGVTNKANGKFSLAFGRNSIATGDYSLAIGTSDTTPIAPKTIAIYAVAIGQNAKAGANHAVAIGNGATASGENAVALGYMAKATSNYALAFGSNAKATDVSAVSIGYETEAHSNTSVALGRQSKVDTNSNFAVAIGYANVVESGSPYAVAMGGTTVAKGVAAIAMGSNVSTNGTTGEIALGANSTVGAAKKRRLNVGNGTSDTNLADAFTILVDGRTGVGFDNFETTASKTKLQVNGGIKVGNESTCNADNEGTIRFDSTNKVFEGCTGTAWVKLHQ
;
A
#
# COMPACT_ATOMS: atom_id res chain seq x y z
N MET A 1 30.13 31.28 -98.98
CA MET A 1 31.00 30.12 -99.30
C MET A 1 30.20 28.88 -98.88
N ASN A 2 29.38 28.31 -99.78
CA ASN A 2 29.68 27.11 -100.61
C ASN A 2 29.99 25.87 -99.74
N LYS A 3 29.40 24.67 -99.90
CA LYS A 3 28.53 24.11 -100.96
C LYS A 3 28.24 22.62 -100.63
N LYS A 4 27.09 22.12 -101.13
CA LYS A 4 26.76 20.73 -101.56
C LYS A 4 26.17 19.75 -100.52
N ILE A 5 24.95 19.20 -100.64
CA ILE A 5 24.14 18.61 -101.75
C ILE A 5 24.38 17.09 -101.95
N LEU A 6 23.24 16.36 -102.00
CA LEU A 6 22.96 14.98 -102.50
C LEU A 6 23.24 13.83 -101.49
N LEU A 7 22.41 12.80 -101.29
CA LEU A 7 21.41 12.14 -102.15
C LEU A 7 20.47 11.21 -101.31
N THR A 8 19.18 11.18 -101.67
CA THR A 8 18.10 10.16 -101.55
C THR A 8 18.54 8.67 -101.44
N ALA A 9 17.80 7.66 -100.96
CA ALA A 9 16.49 7.43 -100.32
C ALA A 9 16.40 5.91 -99.96
N LEU A 10 15.40 5.54 -99.14
CA LEU A 10 14.64 4.26 -99.13
C LEU A 10 14.96 3.12 -98.10
N LEU A 11 13.87 2.75 -97.38
CA LEU A 11 13.52 1.54 -96.59
C LEU A 11 14.05 1.40 -95.14
N LEU A 12 13.18 1.57 -94.13
CA LEU A 12 12.34 0.53 -93.46
C LEU A 12 13.23 -0.53 -92.76
N THR A 13 13.23 -0.80 -91.45
CA THR A 13 12.26 -0.80 -90.33
C THR A 13 13.12 -1.06 -89.07
N SER A 14 12.99 -0.34 -87.96
CA SER A 14 12.18 -0.80 -86.82
C SER A 14 12.32 0.22 -85.67
N TYR A 15 11.42 1.19 -85.66
CA TYR A 15 11.08 1.94 -84.47
C TYR A 15 10.29 1.01 -83.55
N GLY A 16 10.99 0.26 -82.69
CA GLY A 16 10.40 -0.52 -81.61
C GLY A 16 10.20 0.33 -80.36
N LEU A 17 9.60 1.52 -80.47
CA LEU A 17 9.08 2.23 -79.31
C LEU A 17 7.73 1.62 -78.97
N PHE A 18 7.77 0.54 -78.19
CA PHE A 18 6.65 0.11 -77.37
C PHE A 18 6.31 1.23 -76.38
N ASN A 19 5.52 2.22 -76.82
CA ASN A 19 4.78 3.03 -75.86
C ASN A 19 3.73 2.11 -75.26
N ALA A 20 4.00 1.66 -74.04
CA ALA A 20 3.03 1.01 -73.19
C ALA A 20 1.75 1.83 -73.20
N GLN A 21 0.70 1.28 -73.81
CA GLN A 21 -0.63 1.84 -73.77
C GLN A 21 -1.14 1.64 -72.33
N THR A 22 -0.73 2.53 -71.42
CA THR A 22 -1.32 2.59 -70.09
C THR A 22 -2.75 3.07 -70.27
N GLY A 23 -3.70 2.13 -70.31
CA GLY A 23 -5.12 2.46 -70.32
C GLY A 23 -5.44 3.24 -69.04
N ARG A 24 -5.64 4.55 -69.17
CA ARG A 24 -6.14 5.40 -68.08
C ARG A 24 -7.63 5.60 -68.34
N VAL A 25 -8.44 5.38 -67.31
CA VAL A 25 -9.88 5.64 -67.38
C VAL A 25 -10.14 7.00 -66.74
N GLY A 26 -10.37 8.01 -67.58
CA GLY A 26 -10.88 9.30 -67.16
C GLY A 26 -12.41 9.29 -67.25
N ILE A 27 -13.10 9.55 -66.15
CA ILE A 27 -14.53 9.84 -66.16
C ILE A 27 -14.66 11.33 -65.89
N ASN A 28 -15.23 12.08 -66.84
CA ASN A 28 -15.42 13.53 -66.72
C ASN A 28 -14.13 14.36 -66.56
N THR A 29 -13.00 13.88 -67.11
CA THR A 29 -11.73 14.61 -67.19
C THR A 29 -11.06 14.37 -68.54
N ASN A 30 -10.45 15.40 -69.11
CA ASN A 30 -9.75 15.32 -70.41
C ASN A 30 -8.25 15.03 -70.27
N SER A 31 -7.75 14.88 -69.05
CA SER A 31 -6.33 14.61 -68.78
C SER A 31 -6.17 13.78 -67.50
N PRO A 32 -6.56 12.48 -67.51
CA PRO A 32 -6.49 11.65 -66.32
C PRO A 32 -5.05 11.54 -65.81
N SER A 33 -4.84 12.06 -64.60
CA SER A 33 -3.52 12.09 -63.95
C SER A 33 -3.16 10.76 -63.26
N SER A 34 -4.15 9.89 -63.08
CA SER A 34 -4.05 8.56 -62.46
C SER A 34 -4.80 7.49 -63.29
N THR A 35 -4.65 6.20 -62.93
CA THR A 35 -5.32 5.06 -63.59
C THR A 35 -6.85 5.15 -63.54
N LEU A 36 -7.40 5.75 -62.47
CA LEU A 36 -8.81 6.12 -62.32
C LEU A 36 -8.86 7.54 -61.77
N ASP A 37 -9.28 8.49 -62.61
CA ASP A 37 -9.43 9.91 -62.26
C ASP A 37 -10.90 10.30 -62.42
N ILE A 38 -11.53 10.72 -61.31
CA ILE A 38 -12.94 11.06 -61.22
C ILE A 38 -13.04 12.46 -60.66
N ASN A 39 -13.49 13.40 -61.49
CA ASN A 39 -13.75 14.78 -61.10
C ASN A 39 -15.24 15.13 -61.25
N SER A 40 -15.72 16.07 -60.43
CA SER A 40 -17.04 16.66 -60.59
C SER A 40 -17.03 17.64 -61.76
N ILE A 41 -18.02 17.56 -62.65
CA ILE A 41 -18.27 18.51 -63.76
C ILE A 41 -19.19 19.66 -63.37
N SER A 42 -19.63 19.70 -62.11
CA SER A 42 -20.55 20.72 -61.60
C SER A 42 -19.94 21.44 -60.39
N SER A 43 -20.55 22.54 -59.98
CA SER A 43 -20.21 23.25 -58.73
C SER A 43 -20.36 22.40 -57.45
N ASP A 44 -20.84 21.16 -57.57
CA ASP A 44 -20.97 20.22 -56.48
C ASP A 44 -19.59 19.66 -56.09
N ALA A 45 -19.15 19.94 -54.86
CA ALA A 45 -17.82 19.61 -54.33
C ALA A 45 -17.67 18.11 -53.98
N ASN A 46 -18.72 17.32 -54.16
CA ASN A 46 -18.76 15.91 -53.80
C ASN A 46 -17.95 15.05 -54.78
N LYS A 47 -16.77 14.59 -54.34
CA LYS A 47 -15.89 13.68 -55.09
C LYS A 47 -15.99 12.27 -54.50
N GLY A 48 -16.20 11.25 -55.33
CA GLY A 48 -16.23 9.86 -54.87
C GLY A 48 -16.70 8.85 -55.91
N ILE A 49 -16.68 7.57 -55.54
CA ILE A 49 -17.26 6.46 -56.31
C ILE A 49 -18.46 5.94 -55.54
N MET A 50 -19.63 5.91 -56.17
CA MET A 50 -20.77 5.20 -55.61
C MET A 50 -20.55 3.69 -55.76
N ILE A 51 -20.38 3.01 -54.62
CA ILE A 51 -20.25 1.55 -54.59
C ILE A 51 -21.64 0.90 -54.78
N PRO A 52 -21.76 -0.15 -55.61
CA PRO A 52 -23.02 -0.86 -55.78
C PRO A 52 -23.63 -1.30 -54.44
N ARG A 53 -24.89 -0.92 -54.23
CA ARG A 53 -25.68 -1.35 -53.08
C ARG A 53 -26.46 -2.60 -53.46
N VAL A 54 -26.33 -3.66 -52.69
CA VAL A 54 -27.00 -4.94 -52.92
C VAL A 54 -27.85 -5.33 -51.72
N THR A 55 -28.96 -6.00 -51.99
CA THR A 55 -29.76 -6.74 -51.02
C THR A 55 -29.05 -8.03 -50.62
N ALA A 56 -29.49 -8.66 -49.53
CA ALA A 56 -28.99 -9.95 -49.10
C ALA A 56 -29.20 -11.02 -50.17
N ALA A 57 -30.35 -11.00 -50.85
CA ALA A 57 -30.65 -11.94 -51.95
C ALA A 57 -29.68 -11.77 -53.13
N GLU A 58 -29.46 -10.54 -53.57
CA GLU A 58 -28.50 -10.24 -54.65
C GLU A 58 -27.07 -10.63 -54.27
N MET A 59 -26.67 -10.40 -53.02
CA MET A 59 -25.34 -10.78 -52.53
C MET A 59 -25.16 -12.31 -52.47
N VAL A 60 -26.21 -13.08 -52.16
CA VAL A 60 -26.22 -14.55 -52.26
C VAL A 60 -26.03 -15.00 -53.70
N THR A 61 -26.83 -14.48 -54.63
CA THR A 61 -26.74 -14.81 -56.05
C THR A 61 -25.34 -14.50 -56.58
N MET A 62 -24.84 -13.28 -56.34
CA MET A 62 -23.51 -12.86 -56.78
C MET A 62 -22.40 -13.72 -56.16
N SER A 63 -22.52 -14.08 -54.87
CA SER A 63 -21.51 -14.91 -54.18
C SER A 63 -21.33 -16.27 -54.83
N SER A 64 -22.40 -16.86 -55.37
CA SER A 64 -22.34 -18.17 -56.03
C SER A 64 -21.42 -18.18 -57.25
N THR A 65 -21.25 -17.04 -57.94
CA THR A 65 -20.49 -16.93 -59.18
C THR A 65 -19.08 -16.37 -59.02
N LEU A 66 -18.67 -15.92 -57.83
CA LEU A 66 -17.35 -15.28 -57.63
C LEU A 66 -16.20 -16.25 -57.85
N THR A 67 -15.23 -15.86 -58.67
CA THR A 67 -13.94 -16.57 -58.83
C THR A 67 -12.78 -15.69 -58.36
N ASP A 68 -11.55 -16.13 -58.62
CA ASP A 68 -10.32 -15.36 -58.50
C ASP A 68 -10.37 -13.98 -59.19
N LYS A 69 -11.07 -13.88 -60.33
CA LYS A 69 -11.24 -12.64 -61.10
C LYS A 69 -11.98 -11.54 -60.35
N GLN A 70 -12.78 -11.88 -59.34
CA GLN A 70 -13.51 -10.93 -58.50
C GLN A 70 -12.83 -10.70 -57.13
N ASN A 71 -11.57 -11.13 -56.95
CA ASN A 71 -10.82 -10.75 -55.76
C ASN A 71 -10.82 -9.21 -55.58
N SER A 72 -11.07 -8.75 -54.37
CA SER A 72 -11.25 -7.33 -54.01
C SER A 72 -12.52 -6.65 -54.52
N LEU A 73 -13.52 -7.40 -55.01
CA LEU A 73 -14.84 -6.84 -55.33
C LEU A 73 -15.46 -6.18 -54.09
N LEU A 74 -15.76 -4.88 -54.17
CA LEU A 74 -16.35 -4.08 -53.10
C LEU A 74 -17.85 -3.85 -53.35
N THR A 75 -18.68 -4.11 -52.35
CA THR A 75 -20.13 -3.86 -52.39
C THR A 75 -20.62 -3.29 -51.06
N TYR A 76 -21.76 -2.61 -51.06
CA TYR A 76 -22.46 -2.22 -49.85
C TYR A 76 -23.71 -3.08 -49.67
N LEU A 77 -23.72 -3.94 -48.66
CA LEU A 77 -24.94 -4.65 -48.26
C LEU A 77 -25.87 -3.65 -47.56
N ASN A 78 -27.08 -3.47 -48.08
CA ASN A 78 -28.02 -2.45 -47.59
C ASN A 78 -28.96 -2.93 -46.46
N GLU A 79 -28.90 -4.22 -46.11
CA GLU A 79 -29.76 -4.84 -45.10
C GLU A 79 -29.03 -5.91 -44.27
N THR A 80 -29.69 -6.46 -43.26
CA THR A 80 -29.11 -7.54 -42.44
C THR A 80 -29.17 -8.87 -43.19
N MET A 81 -28.08 -9.62 -43.21
CA MET A 81 -28.03 -10.94 -43.87
C MET A 81 -28.85 -11.97 -43.06
N PRO A 82 -29.85 -12.65 -43.65
CA PRO A 82 -30.60 -13.70 -42.97
C PRO A 82 -29.70 -14.84 -42.48
N ALA A 83 -29.99 -15.38 -41.29
CA ALA A 83 -29.14 -16.41 -40.68
C ALA A 83 -28.93 -17.65 -41.58
N ALA A 84 -29.95 -18.05 -42.32
CA ALA A 84 -29.89 -19.18 -43.25
C ALA A 84 -28.86 -19.01 -44.39
N ASN A 85 -28.51 -17.76 -44.73
CA ASN A 85 -27.60 -17.44 -45.84
C ASN A 85 -26.14 -17.23 -45.38
N ARG A 86 -25.86 -17.32 -44.06
CA ARG A 86 -24.53 -17.07 -43.46
C ARG A 86 -23.64 -18.30 -43.52
N SER A 87 -23.39 -18.79 -44.72
CA SER A 87 -22.56 -19.97 -44.95
C SER A 87 -21.67 -19.80 -46.18
N GLY A 88 -20.66 -20.67 -46.33
CA GLY A 88 -19.74 -20.61 -47.46
C GLY A 88 -19.06 -19.25 -47.57
N LYS A 89 -19.14 -18.60 -48.74
CA LYS A 89 -18.55 -17.27 -48.99
C LYS A 89 -19.15 -16.15 -48.13
N LEU A 90 -20.35 -16.34 -47.59
CA LEU A 90 -21.12 -15.34 -46.83
C LEU A 90 -21.07 -15.53 -45.31
N GLU A 91 -20.24 -16.46 -44.82
CA GLU A 91 -20.14 -16.79 -43.39
C GLU A 91 -19.97 -15.56 -42.47
N PHE A 92 -19.20 -14.56 -42.90
CA PHE A 92 -18.91 -13.34 -42.12
C PHE A 92 -19.77 -12.12 -42.47
N VAL A 93 -20.87 -12.32 -43.22
CA VAL A 93 -21.78 -11.26 -43.63
C VAL A 93 -23.01 -11.29 -42.73
N TYR A 94 -23.16 -10.26 -41.90
CA TYR A 94 -24.17 -10.26 -40.83
C TYR A 94 -25.13 -9.09 -40.91
N GLU A 95 -24.59 -7.88 -41.08
CA GLU A 95 -25.33 -6.62 -40.98
C GLU A 95 -25.05 -5.76 -42.21
N LYS A 96 -25.85 -4.72 -42.43
CA LYS A 96 -25.60 -3.72 -43.47
C LYS A 96 -24.21 -3.09 -43.34
N GLY A 97 -23.53 -2.85 -44.46
CA GLY A 97 -22.19 -2.25 -44.46
C GLY A 97 -21.41 -2.51 -45.74
N TYR A 98 -20.19 -1.97 -45.80
CA TYR A 98 -19.27 -2.24 -46.89
C TYR A 98 -18.59 -3.60 -46.72
N TYR A 99 -18.56 -4.39 -47.78
CA TYR A 99 -17.94 -5.71 -47.82
C TYR A 99 -17.04 -5.83 -49.04
N TYR A 100 -15.87 -6.44 -48.87
CA TYR A 100 -14.99 -6.81 -49.98
C TYR A 100 -14.78 -8.32 -50.03
N TYR A 101 -14.70 -8.89 -51.23
CA TYR A 101 -14.45 -10.32 -51.41
C TYR A 101 -12.96 -10.63 -51.42
N THR A 102 -12.53 -11.63 -50.66
CA THR A 102 -11.17 -12.17 -50.68
C THR A 102 -11.17 -13.57 -51.28
N HIS A 103 -10.54 -13.74 -52.44
CA HIS A 103 -10.47 -15.03 -53.12
C HIS A 103 -9.60 -16.04 -52.35
N SER A 104 -8.50 -15.58 -51.74
CA SER A 104 -7.58 -16.44 -50.97
C SER A 104 -8.25 -17.18 -49.81
N GLU A 105 -9.28 -16.58 -49.23
CA GLU A 105 -10.08 -17.18 -48.16
C GLU A 105 -11.42 -17.73 -48.69
N GLY A 106 -11.83 -17.31 -49.88
CA GLY A 106 -13.15 -17.56 -50.44
C GLY A 106 -14.26 -16.95 -49.57
N LYS A 107 -14.07 -15.73 -49.05
CA LYS A 107 -14.99 -15.09 -48.09
C LYS A 107 -15.24 -13.62 -48.42
N TRP A 108 -16.41 -13.13 -48.05
CA TRP A 108 -16.65 -11.70 -47.90
C TRP A 108 -16.17 -11.22 -46.53
N ARG A 109 -15.42 -10.12 -46.51
CA ARG A 109 -14.95 -9.45 -45.29
C ARG A 109 -15.60 -8.08 -45.20
N ARG A 110 -16.17 -7.76 -44.04
CA ARG A 110 -16.69 -6.42 -43.80
C ARG A 110 -15.52 -5.46 -43.71
N LEU A 111 -15.60 -4.35 -44.44
CA LEU A 111 -14.72 -3.21 -44.30
C LEU A 111 -15.12 -2.45 -43.03
N TYR A 112 -14.69 -2.96 -41.87
CA TYR A 112 -14.81 -2.28 -40.59
C TYR A 112 -13.57 -1.43 -40.34
N PRO A 113 -13.72 -0.24 -39.74
CA PRO A 113 -12.63 0.28 -38.93
C PRO A 113 -12.33 -0.76 -37.84
N THR A 114 -11.11 -1.29 -37.83
CA THR A 114 -10.61 -2.18 -36.77
C THR A 114 -10.70 -1.49 -35.41
N GLY A 115 -10.67 -2.24 -34.29
CA GLY A 115 -10.78 -1.61 -32.97
C GLY A 115 -9.72 -0.53 -32.72
N PHE A 116 -8.51 -0.75 -33.22
CA PHE A 116 -7.40 0.20 -33.19
C PHE A 116 -6.93 0.56 -34.60
N GLU A 117 -6.47 1.81 -34.77
CA GLU A 117 -5.64 2.27 -35.88
C GLU A 117 -4.19 2.42 -35.45
N LYS A 118 -3.29 2.18 -36.38
CA LYS A 118 -1.87 2.48 -36.21
C LYS A 118 -1.65 3.98 -36.34
N ILE A 119 -1.09 4.60 -35.31
CA ILE A 119 -0.74 6.03 -35.28
C ILE A 119 0.79 6.16 -35.34
N ILE A 120 1.26 7.18 -36.06
CA ILE A 120 2.67 7.57 -36.08
C ILE A 120 2.75 9.05 -35.72
N GLU A 121 3.22 9.35 -34.51
CA GLU A 121 3.43 10.71 -34.00
C GLU A 121 4.89 10.81 -33.52
N ASN A 122 5.61 11.87 -33.90
CA ASN A 122 7.02 12.08 -33.54
C ASN A 122 7.95 10.86 -33.73
N ASN A 123 7.84 10.19 -34.88
CA ASN A 123 8.59 8.96 -35.21
C ASN A 123 8.32 7.76 -34.28
N LYS A 124 7.29 7.82 -33.44
CA LYS A 124 6.84 6.72 -32.59
C LYS A 124 5.59 6.10 -33.20
N THR A 125 5.58 4.78 -33.29
CA THR A 125 4.43 4.01 -33.78
C THR A 125 3.67 3.43 -32.58
N GLY A 126 2.37 3.65 -32.49
CA GLY A 126 1.49 3.02 -31.49
C GLY A 126 0.10 2.75 -32.06
N TYR A 127 -0.84 2.40 -31.19
CA TYR A 127 -2.21 2.05 -31.58
C TYR A 127 -3.23 2.85 -30.77
N ARG A 128 -4.23 3.45 -31.41
CA ARG A 128 -5.33 4.19 -30.76
C ARG A 128 -6.68 3.73 -31.29
N ILE A 129 -7.75 3.84 -30.51
CA ILE A 129 -9.11 3.52 -31.00
C ILE A 129 -9.43 4.36 -32.24
N ILE A 130 -10.00 3.71 -33.26
CA ILE A 130 -10.31 4.39 -34.53
C ILE A 130 -11.33 5.51 -34.36
N GLY A 131 -11.05 6.64 -34.99
CA GLY A 131 -11.97 7.78 -35.08
C GLY A 131 -11.90 8.71 -33.88
N ASN A 132 -11.01 8.45 -32.93
CA ASN A 132 -10.72 9.39 -31.86
C ASN A 132 -9.99 10.63 -32.43
N ASN A 133 -10.44 11.81 -32.02
CA ASN A 133 -9.79 13.07 -32.41
C ASN A 133 -8.40 13.15 -31.76
N SER A 134 -7.33 13.11 -32.55
CA SER A 134 -5.95 13.16 -32.06
C SER A 134 -5.64 14.40 -31.23
N ALA A 135 -6.31 15.54 -31.47
CA ALA A 135 -6.13 16.77 -30.68
C ALA A 135 -6.52 16.61 -29.20
N ASN A 136 -7.27 15.57 -28.85
CA ASN A 136 -7.70 15.28 -27.48
C ASN A 136 -6.69 14.44 -26.68
N TYR A 137 -5.57 14.05 -27.30
CA TYR A 137 -4.56 13.15 -26.76
C TYR A 137 -3.16 13.73 -26.95
N GLY A 138 -2.23 13.32 -26.08
CA GLY A 138 -0.82 13.53 -26.36
C GLY A 138 -0.31 12.59 -27.45
N ASP A 139 0.88 12.91 -27.96
CA ASP A 139 1.57 12.06 -28.94
C ASP A 139 1.74 10.63 -28.39
N ILE A 140 1.39 9.65 -29.22
CA ILE A 140 1.43 8.25 -28.87
C ILE A 140 2.86 7.80 -28.56
N GLY A 141 3.00 7.01 -27.50
CA GLY A 141 4.28 6.38 -27.17
C GLY A 141 4.68 5.29 -28.17
N LYS A 142 5.97 4.96 -28.21
CA LYS A 142 6.48 3.86 -29.05
C LYS A 142 5.90 2.54 -28.55
N PHE A 143 5.25 1.78 -29.42
CA PHE A 143 4.53 0.55 -29.11
C PHE A 143 3.47 0.70 -28.01
N ALA A 144 2.96 1.92 -27.78
CA ALA A 144 1.89 2.16 -26.83
C ALA A 144 0.52 1.74 -27.39
N VAL A 145 -0.40 1.43 -26.49
CA VAL A 145 -1.80 1.11 -26.82
C VAL A 145 -2.73 2.04 -26.04
N ASP A 146 -3.43 2.89 -26.79
CA ASP A 146 -4.37 3.88 -26.28
C ASP A 146 -5.81 3.45 -26.56
N ALA A 147 -6.38 2.74 -25.60
CA ALA A 147 -7.78 2.36 -25.52
C ALA A 147 -8.62 3.39 -24.72
N SER A 148 -8.14 4.63 -24.56
CA SER A 148 -8.83 5.65 -23.77
C SER A 148 -9.72 6.57 -24.61
N TYR A 149 -10.74 7.13 -23.98
CA TYR A 149 -11.65 8.11 -24.53
C TYR A 149 -11.43 9.48 -23.87
N SER A 150 -11.20 10.50 -24.69
CA SER A 150 -11.06 11.91 -24.28
C SER A 150 -11.88 12.80 -25.21
N SER A 151 -12.64 13.72 -24.62
CA SER A 151 -13.52 14.64 -25.36
C SER A 151 -13.02 16.09 -25.40
N GLN A 152 -11.89 16.38 -24.75
CA GLN A 152 -11.31 17.73 -24.68
C GLN A 152 -9.88 17.72 -25.19
N ALA A 153 -9.49 18.84 -25.83
CA ALA A 153 -8.14 19.04 -26.32
C ALA A 153 -7.12 18.88 -25.19
N SER A 154 -6.08 18.08 -25.42
CA SER A 154 -5.07 17.79 -24.41
C SER A 154 -3.81 17.24 -25.06
N THR A 155 -2.65 17.58 -24.49
CA THR A 155 -1.35 17.04 -24.89
C THR A 155 -0.83 15.93 -23.97
N VAL A 156 -1.61 15.56 -22.95
CA VAL A 156 -1.19 14.60 -21.90
C VAL A 156 -2.12 13.41 -21.72
N LYS A 157 -3.28 13.37 -22.39
CA LYS A 157 -4.22 12.24 -22.27
C LYS A 157 -3.80 11.08 -23.17
N GLY A 158 -4.17 9.87 -22.76
CA GLY A 158 -3.84 8.64 -23.48
C GLY A 158 -2.50 8.04 -23.08
N ALA A 159 -2.04 7.12 -23.93
CA ALA A 159 -0.84 6.31 -23.74
C ALA A 159 0.39 6.99 -24.39
N THR A 160 0.94 8.01 -23.72
CA THR A 160 2.01 8.86 -24.27
C THR A 160 3.42 8.36 -23.93
N GLY A 161 3.55 7.47 -22.94
CA GLY A 161 4.82 6.82 -22.58
C GLY A 161 5.17 5.66 -23.52
N ASP A 162 6.44 5.37 -23.72
CA ASP A 162 6.83 4.21 -24.55
C ASP A 162 6.38 2.91 -23.89
N TYR A 163 5.84 1.96 -24.66
CA TYR A 163 5.24 0.71 -24.20
C TYR A 163 4.11 0.89 -23.17
N SER A 164 3.49 2.07 -23.11
CA SER A 164 2.43 2.37 -22.17
C SER A 164 1.06 1.84 -22.61
N PHE A 165 0.14 1.73 -21.64
CA PHE A 165 -1.24 1.33 -21.86
C PHE A 165 -2.20 2.31 -21.19
N ALA A 166 -3.14 2.88 -21.93
CA ALA A 166 -4.20 3.71 -21.38
C ALA A 166 -5.56 3.15 -21.77
N ALA A 167 -6.48 3.01 -20.81
CA ALA A 167 -7.84 2.55 -21.06
C ALA A 167 -8.87 3.26 -20.18
N GLY A 168 -10.04 3.55 -20.74
CA GLY A 168 -11.14 4.22 -20.04
C GLY A 168 -11.20 5.74 -20.31
N PHE A 169 -11.75 6.53 -19.38
CA PHE A 169 -12.09 7.92 -19.60
C PHE A 169 -11.01 8.89 -19.10
N ASN A 170 -10.50 9.78 -19.95
CA ASN A 170 -9.59 10.87 -19.58
C ASN A 170 -8.38 10.42 -18.72
N THR A 171 -7.84 9.24 -18.98
CA THR A 171 -6.64 8.73 -18.29
C THR A 171 -5.36 9.24 -18.96
N THR A 172 -4.26 9.25 -18.21
CA THR A 172 -2.93 9.61 -18.67
C THR A 172 -1.97 8.49 -18.27
N ALA A 173 -1.32 7.84 -19.24
CA ALA A 173 -0.22 6.92 -19.02
C ALA A 173 1.02 7.45 -19.76
N SER A 174 1.80 8.31 -19.10
CA SER A 174 2.92 9.02 -19.72
C SER A 174 4.30 8.52 -19.33
N GLY A 175 4.39 7.69 -18.28
CA GLY A 175 5.63 7.00 -17.94
C GLY A 175 5.92 5.87 -18.94
N ASN A 176 7.20 5.60 -19.21
CA ASN A 176 7.57 4.41 -19.98
C ASN A 176 7.09 3.15 -19.25
N TYR A 177 6.53 2.17 -19.96
CA TYR A 177 5.91 0.97 -19.41
C TYR A 177 4.74 1.23 -18.44
N ALA A 178 4.23 2.45 -18.36
CA ALA A 178 3.15 2.79 -17.44
C ALA A 178 1.81 2.28 -17.95
N ALA A 179 0.90 1.93 -17.03
CA ALA A 179 -0.46 1.56 -17.37
C ALA A 179 -1.47 2.37 -16.54
N SER A 180 -2.55 2.85 -17.18
CA SER A 180 -3.60 3.62 -16.54
C SER A 180 -4.98 3.18 -17.02
N VAL A 181 -5.80 2.66 -16.10
CA VAL A 181 -7.10 2.03 -16.42
C VAL A 181 -8.22 2.63 -15.59
N GLY A 182 -9.29 3.11 -16.21
CA GLY A 182 -10.47 3.63 -15.51
C GLY A 182 -10.76 5.08 -15.85
N SER A 183 -11.02 5.94 -14.87
CA SER A 183 -11.46 7.32 -15.09
C SER A 183 -10.52 8.32 -14.44
N LEU A 184 -10.04 9.32 -15.19
CA LEU A 184 -9.27 10.46 -14.69
C LEU A 184 -7.96 10.07 -13.94
N ASN A 185 -7.45 8.88 -14.17
CA ASN A 185 -6.20 8.42 -13.56
C ASN A 185 -4.96 9.01 -14.26
N THR A 186 -3.85 9.06 -13.55
CA THR A 186 -2.57 9.59 -14.03
C THR A 186 -1.41 8.69 -13.58
N SER A 187 -0.80 7.96 -14.52
CA SER A 187 0.43 7.16 -14.34
C SER A 187 1.60 7.86 -15.03
N GLN A 188 2.45 8.57 -14.28
CA GLN A 188 3.57 9.36 -14.80
C GLN A 188 4.94 8.72 -14.55
N GLY A 189 5.07 7.87 -13.53
CA GLY A 189 6.32 7.18 -13.25
C GLY A 189 6.60 6.05 -14.25
N GLU A 190 7.88 5.77 -14.50
CA GLU A 190 8.30 4.58 -15.24
C GLU A 190 7.72 3.32 -14.59
N GLY A 191 7.09 2.42 -15.35
CA GLY A 191 6.46 1.20 -14.84
C GLY A 191 5.31 1.44 -13.84
N SER A 192 4.81 2.67 -13.73
CA SER A 192 3.74 2.99 -12.77
C SER A 192 2.38 2.46 -13.23
N PHE A 193 1.54 2.10 -12.26
CA PHE A 193 0.20 1.57 -12.53
C PHE A 193 -0.87 2.36 -11.77
N THR A 194 -1.95 2.71 -12.47
CA THR A 194 -3.16 3.24 -11.86
C THR A 194 -4.40 2.50 -12.31
N ALA A 195 -5.30 2.21 -11.37
CA ALA A 195 -6.62 1.68 -11.70
C ALA A 195 -7.73 2.18 -10.77
N GLY A 196 -8.87 2.53 -11.36
CA GLY A 196 -10.05 3.07 -10.66
C GLY A 196 -10.38 4.49 -11.09
N VAL A 197 -10.60 5.41 -10.14
CA VAL A 197 -11.00 6.80 -10.43
C VAL A 197 -10.03 7.80 -9.79
N THR A 198 -9.57 8.80 -10.55
CA THR A 198 -8.80 9.96 -10.05
C THR A 198 -7.52 9.60 -9.28
N ASN A 199 -6.90 8.47 -9.56
CA ASN A 199 -5.64 8.04 -8.92
C ASN A 199 -4.41 8.66 -9.59
N LYS A 200 -3.33 8.83 -8.83
CA LYS A 200 -2.07 9.41 -9.30
C LYS A 200 -0.87 8.57 -8.87
N ALA A 201 -0.15 7.99 -9.82
CA ALA A 201 1.11 7.24 -9.61
C ALA A 201 2.26 7.97 -10.32
N ASN A 202 3.06 8.76 -9.59
CA ASN A 202 4.15 9.57 -10.17
C ASN A 202 5.54 8.98 -9.92
N GLY A 203 5.69 8.14 -8.90
CA GLY A 203 6.97 7.50 -8.61
C GLY A 203 7.26 6.38 -9.60
N LYS A 204 8.53 6.09 -9.85
CA LYS A 204 8.94 4.90 -10.62
C LYS A 204 8.43 3.65 -9.93
N PHE A 205 7.88 2.70 -10.68
CA PHE A 205 7.28 1.46 -10.20
C PHE A 205 6.25 1.66 -9.09
N SER A 206 5.59 2.83 -9.06
CA SER A 206 4.55 3.13 -8.07
C SER A 206 3.19 2.59 -8.50
N LEU A 207 2.35 2.25 -7.53
CA LEU A 207 1.01 1.74 -7.75
C LEU A 207 -0.02 2.57 -6.98
N ALA A 208 -1.04 3.09 -7.68
CA ALA A 208 -2.19 3.72 -7.04
C ALA A 208 -3.51 3.11 -7.52
N PHE A 209 -4.27 2.53 -6.59
CA PHE A 209 -5.51 1.80 -6.88
C PHE A 209 -6.69 2.29 -6.04
N GLY A 210 -7.88 2.33 -6.66
CA GLY A 210 -9.14 2.67 -6.01
C GLY A 210 -9.67 4.03 -6.43
N ARG A 211 -9.95 4.94 -5.47
CA ARG A 211 -10.41 6.29 -5.78
C ARG A 211 -9.60 7.34 -5.05
N ASN A 212 -9.10 8.32 -5.80
CA ASN A 212 -8.24 9.40 -5.30
C ASN A 212 -6.90 8.93 -4.69
N SER A 213 -6.44 7.70 -4.89
CA SER A 213 -5.18 7.23 -4.30
C SER A 213 -3.97 7.92 -4.93
N ILE A 214 -2.97 8.29 -4.12
CA ILE A 214 -1.78 9.04 -4.54
C ILE A 214 -0.51 8.30 -4.12
N ALA A 215 0.27 7.85 -5.10
CA ALA A 215 1.58 7.25 -4.94
C ALA A 215 2.66 8.09 -5.65
N THR A 216 3.36 8.95 -4.91
CA THR A 216 4.40 9.84 -5.50
C THR A 216 5.82 9.39 -5.27
N GLY A 217 6.08 8.53 -4.28
CA GLY A 217 7.41 7.98 -4.04
C GLY A 217 7.73 6.83 -4.99
N ASP A 218 9.00 6.67 -5.34
CA ASP A 218 9.48 5.50 -6.09
C ASP A 218 9.20 4.22 -5.29
N TYR A 219 8.77 3.16 -5.99
CA TYR A 219 8.37 1.87 -5.42
C TYR A 219 7.25 1.95 -4.38
N SER A 220 6.46 3.03 -4.37
CA SER A 220 5.41 3.24 -3.37
C SER A 220 4.07 2.65 -3.78
N LEU A 221 3.26 2.30 -2.79
CA LEU A 221 1.96 1.63 -2.96
C LEU A 221 0.84 2.39 -2.23
N ALA A 222 -0.16 2.86 -2.95
CA ALA A 222 -1.36 3.48 -2.39
C ALA A 222 -2.63 2.74 -2.84
N ILE A 223 -3.35 2.11 -1.92
CA ILE A 223 -4.60 1.40 -2.20
C ILE A 223 -5.69 1.92 -1.27
N GLY A 224 -6.82 2.36 -1.82
CA GLY A 224 -7.98 2.70 -1.01
C GLY A 224 -8.93 3.67 -1.68
N THR A 225 -9.74 4.32 -0.87
CA THR A 225 -10.67 5.36 -1.31
C THR A 225 -10.57 6.57 -0.39
N SER A 226 -10.84 7.76 -0.92
CA SER A 226 -11.15 8.91 -0.07
C SER A 226 -12.46 9.57 -0.46
N ASP A 227 -13.36 9.70 0.50
CA ASP A 227 -14.63 10.41 0.35
C ASP A 227 -14.45 11.93 0.41
N THR A 228 -13.34 12.41 0.97
CA THR A 228 -13.04 13.83 1.14
C THR A 228 -11.73 14.19 0.47
N THR A 229 -11.77 15.06 -0.54
CA THR A 229 -10.60 15.83 -0.97
C THR A 229 -10.23 16.79 0.18
N PRO A 230 -8.98 16.81 0.72
CA PRO A 230 -7.73 16.32 0.11
C PRO A 230 -7.16 15.02 0.72
N ILE A 231 -7.92 14.29 1.54
CA ILE A 231 -7.40 13.18 2.36
C ILE A 231 -7.43 11.86 1.55
N ALA A 232 -6.61 11.76 0.52
CA ALA A 232 -6.37 10.52 -0.21
C ALA A 232 -5.52 9.51 0.58
N PRO A 233 -5.62 8.18 0.32
CA PRO A 233 -4.52 7.27 0.61
C PRO A 233 -3.26 7.83 -0.05
N LYS A 234 -2.25 8.19 0.75
CA LYS A 234 -1.11 8.98 0.27
C LYS A 234 0.20 8.35 0.70
N THR A 235 0.99 7.94 -0.29
CA THR A 235 2.40 7.62 -0.13
C THR A 235 3.24 8.70 -0.81
N ILE A 236 3.94 9.50 -0.01
CA ILE A 236 4.77 10.60 -0.55
C ILE A 236 6.21 10.13 -0.81
N ALA A 237 6.63 9.12 -0.05
CA ALA A 237 8.03 8.75 0.13
C ALA A 237 8.37 7.39 -0.49
N ILE A 238 9.67 7.13 -0.65
CA ILE A 238 10.19 5.95 -1.33
C ILE A 238 9.89 4.69 -0.50
N TYR A 239 9.51 3.60 -1.16
CA TYR A 239 9.14 2.31 -0.53
C TYR A 239 8.00 2.41 0.50
N ALA A 240 7.22 3.49 0.51
CA ALA A 240 6.12 3.66 1.44
C ALA A 240 4.87 2.89 0.99
N VAL A 241 4.11 2.38 1.95
CA VAL A 241 2.87 1.60 1.71
C VAL A 241 1.72 2.21 2.50
N ALA A 242 0.65 2.61 1.80
CA ALA A 242 -0.59 3.07 2.39
C ALA A 242 -1.78 2.25 1.86
N ILE A 243 -2.46 1.52 2.74
CA ILE A 243 -3.60 0.67 2.39
C ILE A 243 -4.78 0.98 3.32
N GLY A 244 -5.89 1.42 2.76
CA GLY A 244 -7.12 1.73 3.49
C GLY A 244 -7.62 3.15 3.22
N GLN A 245 -8.89 3.39 3.56
CA GLN A 245 -9.48 4.72 3.44
C GLN A 245 -8.69 5.71 4.31
N ASN A 246 -8.23 6.80 3.71
CA ASN A 246 -7.44 7.85 4.39
C ASN A 246 -6.11 7.37 5.02
N ALA A 247 -5.58 6.20 4.63
CA ALA A 247 -4.29 5.73 5.13
C ALA A 247 -3.13 6.61 4.63
N LYS A 248 -2.17 6.94 5.48
CA LYS A 248 -1.06 7.85 5.14
C LYS A 248 0.28 7.28 5.57
N ALA A 249 1.14 7.01 4.59
CA ALA A 249 2.57 6.71 4.82
C ALA A 249 3.41 7.89 4.32
N GLY A 250 3.87 8.71 5.26
CA GLY A 250 4.45 10.04 5.01
C GLY A 250 5.96 10.09 4.85
N ALA A 251 6.68 9.02 5.21
CA ALA A 251 8.14 8.98 5.22
C ALA A 251 8.69 7.69 4.58
N ASN A 252 10.00 7.63 4.34
CA ASN A 252 10.63 6.50 3.65
C ASN A 252 10.41 5.20 4.43
N HIS A 253 10.11 4.11 3.71
CA HIS A 253 9.82 2.78 4.27
C HIS A 253 8.66 2.74 5.26
N ALA A 254 7.84 3.80 5.36
CA ALA A 254 6.71 3.84 6.26
C ALA A 254 5.57 2.94 5.75
N VAL A 255 4.91 2.23 6.68
CA VAL A 255 3.80 1.32 6.38
C VAL A 255 2.57 1.75 7.17
N ALA A 256 1.50 2.12 6.50
CA ALA A 256 0.21 2.47 7.08
C ALA A 256 -0.91 1.60 6.50
N ILE A 257 -1.46 0.68 7.30
CA ILE A 257 -2.53 -0.23 6.86
C ILE A 257 -3.71 -0.11 7.82
N GLY A 258 -4.84 0.35 7.32
CA GLY A 258 -6.08 0.55 8.08
C GLY A 258 -6.77 1.87 7.73
N ASN A 259 -8.07 1.95 7.99
CA ASN A 259 -8.81 3.19 7.80
C ASN A 259 -8.27 4.26 8.79
N GLY A 260 -7.80 5.38 8.25
CA GLY A 260 -7.20 6.48 9.01
C GLY A 260 -5.81 6.18 9.60
N ALA A 261 -5.19 5.04 9.27
CA ALA A 261 -3.86 4.70 9.76
C ALA A 261 -2.82 5.72 9.27
N THR A 262 -1.92 6.16 10.15
CA THR A 262 -0.89 7.17 9.83
C THR A 262 0.49 6.73 10.31
N ALA A 263 1.41 6.51 9.36
CA ALA A 263 2.83 6.30 9.62
C ALA A 263 3.62 7.49 9.06
N SER A 264 4.06 8.40 9.93
CA SER A 264 4.74 9.66 9.53
C SER A 264 6.25 9.64 9.76
N GLY A 265 6.77 8.71 10.57
CA GLY A 265 8.21 8.55 10.80
C GLY A 265 8.87 7.62 9.79
N GLU A 266 10.18 7.77 9.62
CA GLU A 266 10.97 6.85 8.79
C GLU A 266 10.95 5.45 9.40
N ASN A 267 10.77 4.41 8.56
CA ASN A 267 10.62 3.01 9.00
C ASN A 267 9.48 2.79 10.01
N ALA A 268 8.53 3.73 10.13
CA ALA A 268 7.41 3.62 11.05
C ALA A 268 6.32 2.70 10.50
N VAL A 269 5.66 1.97 11.39
CA VAL A 269 4.63 0.99 11.03
C VAL A 269 3.36 1.26 11.84
N ALA A 270 2.26 1.58 11.16
CA ALA A 270 0.94 1.81 11.72
C ALA A 270 -0.07 0.81 11.12
N LEU A 271 -0.57 -0.12 11.93
CA LEU A 271 -1.46 -1.20 11.51
C LEU A 271 -2.74 -1.19 12.36
N GLY A 272 -3.87 -0.77 11.79
CA GLY A 272 -5.18 -0.75 12.46
C GLY A 272 -6.01 0.51 12.19
N TYR A 273 -7.29 0.48 12.56
CA TYR A 273 -8.17 1.65 12.47
C TYR A 273 -7.63 2.80 13.32
N MET A 274 -7.33 3.93 12.69
CA MET A 274 -6.79 5.15 13.32
C MET A 274 -5.46 4.93 14.08
N ALA A 275 -4.68 3.89 13.75
CA ALA A 275 -3.35 3.66 14.32
C ALA A 275 -2.38 4.78 13.92
N LYS A 276 -1.50 5.22 14.83
CA LYS A 276 -0.57 6.34 14.61
C LYS A 276 0.86 5.99 15.04
N ALA A 277 1.77 5.89 14.08
CA ALA A 277 3.21 5.80 14.30
C ALA A 277 3.88 7.07 13.75
N THR A 278 4.12 8.07 14.60
CA THR A 278 4.46 9.43 14.13
C THR A 278 5.94 9.79 14.16
N SER A 279 6.77 8.91 14.71
CA SER A 279 8.22 9.12 14.88
C SER A 279 9.02 7.97 14.27
N ASN A 280 10.33 8.18 14.07
CA ASN A 280 11.19 7.19 13.41
C ASN A 280 11.21 5.87 14.18
N TYR A 281 11.17 4.75 13.45
CA TYR A 281 11.16 3.39 13.99
C TYR A 281 9.99 3.07 14.93
N ALA A 282 8.96 3.92 14.98
CA ALA A 282 7.80 3.70 15.84
C ALA A 282 6.89 2.58 15.28
N LEU A 283 6.33 1.77 16.17
CA LEU A 283 5.38 0.70 15.84
C LEU A 283 4.05 0.93 16.57
N ALA A 284 2.97 1.13 15.83
CA ALA A 284 1.61 1.20 16.34
C ALA A 284 0.76 0.07 15.72
N PHE A 285 0.38 -0.92 16.51
CA PHE A 285 -0.42 -2.07 16.09
C PHE A 285 -1.71 -2.15 16.90
N GLY A 286 -2.86 -1.99 16.27
CA GLY A 286 -4.17 -2.04 16.91
C GLY A 286 -5.01 -0.79 16.66
N SER A 287 -6.31 -0.90 16.93
CA SER A 287 -7.21 0.24 16.73
C SER A 287 -6.92 1.34 17.76
N ASN A 288 -6.75 2.56 17.28
CA ASN A 288 -6.35 3.74 18.05
C ASN A 288 -5.00 3.61 18.79
N ALA A 289 -4.15 2.64 18.43
CA ALA A 289 -2.80 2.54 18.97
C ALA A 289 -1.95 3.75 18.55
N LYS A 290 -1.22 4.35 19.49
CA LYS A 290 -0.36 5.51 19.27
C LYS A 290 1.06 5.22 19.74
N ALA A 291 2.03 5.31 18.84
CA ALA A 291 3.46 5.33 19.12
C ALA A 291 4.02 6.65 18.57
N THR A 292 4.28 7.62 19.45
CA THR A 292 4.51 9.01 19.02
C THR A 292 5.94 9.51 19.20
N ASP A 293 6.83 8.69 19.73
CA ASP A 293 8.24 9.00 19.94
C ASP A 293 9.14 7.95 19.25
N VAL A 294 10.43 8.25 19.13
CA VAL A 294 11.42 7.43 18.44
C VAL A 294 11.50 6.05 19.07
N SER A 295 11.42 5.02 18.24
CA SER A 295 11.45 3.60 18.64
C SER A 295 10.37 3.21 19.65
N ALA A 296 9.29 4.00 19.81
CA ALA A 296 8.18 3.66 20.68
C ALA A 296 7.35 2.51 20.08
N VAL A 297 6.88 1.62 20.93
CA VAL A 297 6.08 0.44 20.56
C VAL A 297 4.73 0.49 21.28
N SER A 298 3.64 0.49 20.52
CA SER A 298 2.27 0.53 21.02
C SER A 298 1.47 -0.58 20.35
N ILE A 299 1.05 -1.59 21.12
CA ILE A 299 0.39 -2.79 20.59
C ILE A 299 -0.89 -3.07 21.40
N GLY A 300 -2.06 -2.84 20.83
CA GLY A 300 -3.36 -3.12 21.45
C GLY A 300 -4.45 -2.09 21.07
N TYR A 301 -5.65 -2.30 21.59
CA TYR A 301 -6.74 -1.31 21.49
C TYR A 301 -6.46 -0.13 22.43
N GLU A 302 -6.47 1.09 21.90
CA GLU A 302 -6.24 2.33 22.66
C GLU A 302 -4.92 2.36 23.46
N THR A 303 -3.85 1.74 22.94
CA THR A 303 -2.53 1.82 23.58
C THR A 303 -1.79 3.11 23.23
N GLU A 304 -0.97 3.60 24.15
CA GLU A 304 -0.28 4.89 24.01
C GLU A 304 1.19 4.80 24.49
N ALA A 305 2.15 4.93 23.57
CA ALA A 305 3.58 4.98 23.88
C ALA A 305 4.15 6.34 23.43
N HIS A 306 4.36 7.23 24.40
CA HIS A 306 4.68 8.65 24.16
C HIS A 306 6.12 9.06 24.49
N SER A 307 7.00 8.09 24.78
CA SER A 307 8.41 8.36 25.13
C SER A 307 9.38 7.51 24.32
N ASN A 308 10.63 7.98 24.21
CA ASN A 308 11.68 7.29 23.47
C ASN A 308 11.88 5.85 23.96
N THR A 309 11.89 4.89 23.02
CA THR A 309 12.08 3.46 23.30
C THR A 309 11.08 2.91 24.34
N SER A 310 9.92 3.55 24.49
CA SER A 310 8.86 3.07 25.40
C SER A 310 8.03 1.96 24.78
N VAL A 311 7.48 1.09 25.64
CA VAL A 311 6.63 -0.03 25.21
C VAL A 311 5.30 0.03 25.94
N ALA A 312 4.19 0.10 25.20
CA ALA A 312 2.83 -0.05 25.71
C ALA A 312 2.15 -1.23 25.01
N LEU A 313 1.88 -2.32 25.74
CA LEU A 313 1.36 -3.57 25.20
C LEU A 313 0.08 -3.98 25.95
N GLY A 314 -1.02 -4.17 25.23
CA GLY A 314 -2.31 -4.61 25.75
C GLY A 314 -3.28 -3.47 26.04
N ARG A 315 -4.59 -3.75 25.99
CA ARG A 315 -5.68 -2.76 25.93
C ARG A 315 -5.50 -1.61 26.93
N GLN A 316 -5.53 -0.37 26.44
CA GLN A 316 -5.44 0.86 27.24
C GLN A 316 -4.14 1.02 28.06
N SER A 317 -3.10 0.23 27.77
CA SER A 317 -1.79 0.46 28.38
C SER A 317 -1.16 1.74 27.84
N LYS A 318 -0.54 2.52 28.72
CA LYS A 318 0.01 3.84 28.44
C LYS A 318 1.39 4.03 29.08
N VAL A 319 2.34 4.53 28.29
CA VAL A 319 3.57 5.17 28.77
C VAL A 319 3.49 6.64 28.38
N ASP A 320 3.42 7.52 29.39
CA ASP A 320 3.36 8.96 29.17
C ASP A 320 4.72 9.53 28.71
N THR A 321 4.74 10.83 28.45
CA THR A 321 5.90 11.62 28.03
C THR A 321 6.98 11.70 29.11
N ASN A 322 8.23 11.96 28.73
CA ASN A 322 9.40 12.04 29.64
C ASN A 322 9.70 10.76 30.43
N SER A 323 9.26 9.60 29.93
CA SER A 323 9.41 8.29 30.55
C SER A 323 10.17 7.34 29.62
N ASN A 324 11.35 7.78 29.18
CA ASN A 324 12.19 7.02 28.25
C ASN A 324 12.49 5.62 28.78
N PHE A 325 12.52 4.63 27.89
CA PHE A 325 12.77 3.22 28.18
C PHE A 325 11.73 2.55 29.10
N ALA A 326 10.61 3.20 29.39
CA ALA A 326 9.59 2.64 30.27
C ALA A 326 8.67 1.64 29.55
N VAL A 327 8.07 0.75 30.35
CA VAL A 327 7.33 -0.40 29.85
C VAL A 327 5.99 -0.52 30.59
N ALA A 328 4.88 -0.54 29.84
CA ALA A 328 3.53 -0.83 30.33
C ALA A 328 2.97 -2.07 29.62
N ILE A 329 2.70 -3.16 30.34
CA ILE A 329 2.24 -4.45 29.74
C ILE A 329 1.03 -5.01 30.46
N GLY A 330 -0.09 -5.16 29.73
CA GLY A 330 -1.32 -5.82 30.18
C GLY A 330 -2.55 -4.96 29.93
N TYR A 331 -3.41 -4.79 30.94
CA TYR A 331 -4.67 -4.07 30.81
C TYR A 331 -4.64 -2.76 31.61
N ALA A 332 -4.87 -1.63 30.94
CA ALA A 332 -5.03 -0.31 31.57
C ALA A 332 -3.87 0.06 32.53
N ASN A 333 -2.64 -0.33 32.19
CA ASN A 333 -1.45 0.02 32.97
C ASN A 333 -0.93 1.38 32.53
N VAL A 334 -0.43 2.17 33.47
CA VAL A 334 0.08 3.52 33.23
C VAL A 334 1.47 3.66 33.82
N VAL A 335 2.43 4.04 32.99
CA VAL A 335 3.65 4.69 33.47
C VAL A 335 3.44 6.21 33.36
N GLU A 336 3.44 6.90 34.49
CA GLU A 336 3.21 8.36 34.51
C GLU A 336 4.40 9.15 33.94
N SER A 337 4.16 10.42 33.64
CA SER A 337 5.17 11.30 33.07
C SER A 337 6.36 11.47 34.02
N GLY A 338 7.57 11.56 33.45
CA GLY A 338 8.80 11.75 34.24
C GLY A 338 9.25 10.49 34.98
N SER A 339 8.85 9.31 34.52
CA SER A 339 9.18 8.01 35.12
C SER A 339 10.06 7.17 34.17
N PRO A 340 11.27 7.64 33.78
CA PRO A 340 12.17 6.87 32.93
C PRO A 340 12.55 5.54 33.59
N TYR A 341 12.72 4.49 32.78
CA TYR A 341 13.00 3.11 33.20
C TYR A 341 11.91 2.44 34.05
N ALA A 342 10.74 3.05 34.22
CA ALA A 342 9.68 2.47 35.03
C ALA A 342 8.97 1.31 34.30
N VAL A 343 8.42 0.38 35.09
CA VAL A 343 7.74 -0.82 34.62
C VAL A 343 6.38 -0.93 35.30
N ALA A 344 5.30 -0.98 34.52
CA ALA A 344 3.94 -1.22 34.97
C ALA A 344 3.39 -2.49 34.29
N MET A 345 3.12 -3.56 35.04
CA MET A 345 2.71 -4.84 34.45
C MET A 345 1.53 -5.48 35.18
N GLY A 346 0.58 -6.04 34.42
CA GLY A 346 -0.60 -6.72 34.93
C GLY A 346 -1.89 -5.98 34.56
N GLY A 347 -2.72 -5.62 35.53
CA GLY A 347 -3.99 -4.92 35.30
C GLY A 347 -4.13 -3.69 36.18
N THR A 348 -4.53 -2.56 35.61
CA THR A 348 -4.82 -1.32 36.36
C THR A 348 -3.68 -0.89 37.28
N THR A 349 -2.43 -1.06 36.85
CA THR A 349 -1.23 -0.66 37.60
C THR A 349 -0.73 0.73 37.20
N VAL A 350 -0.16 1.46 38.14
CA VAL A 350 0.39 2.81 37.94
C VAL A 350 1.81 2.88 38.50
N ALA A 351 2.80 2.99 37.62
CA ALA A 351 4.19 3.22 38.00
C ALA A 351 4.50 4.73 37.93
N LYS A 352 4.81 5.32 39.09
CA LYS A 352 5.32 6.69 39.25
C LYS A 352 6.71 6.66 39.86
N GLY A 353 7.61 7.47 39.29
CA GLY A 353 8.98 7.62 39.74
C GLY A 353 10.00 6.95 38.81
N VAL A 354 11.24 7.44 38.85
CA VAL A 354 12.35 6.91 38.07
C VAL A 354 12.60 5.45 38.48
N ALA A 355 12.69 4.54 37.50
CA ALA A 355 12.96 3.12 37.73
C ALA A 355 11.98 2.42 38.71
N ALA A 356 10.76 2.94 38.83
CA ALA A 356 9.72 2.32 39.66
C ALA A 356 9.16 1.06 38.98
N ILE A 357 8.80 0.05 39.78
CA ILE A 357 8.23 -1.22 39.30
C ILE A 357 6.88 -1.44 39.99
N ALA A 358 5.81 -1.49 39.22
CA ALA A 358 4.46 -1.82 39.67
C ALA A 358 4.00 -3.10 38.96
N MET A 359 3.80 -4.20 39.69
CA MET A 359 3.38 -5.47 39.10
C MET A 359 2.23 -6.14 39.85
N GLY A 360 1.14 -6.44 39.16
CA GLY A 360 -0.03 -7.13 39.73
C GLY A 360 -1.34 -6.57 39.21
N SER A 361 -2.39 -6.58 40.05
CA SER A 361 -3.67 -5.94 39.75
C SER A 361 -3.92 -4.80 40.74
N ASN A 362 -4.30 -3.61 40.25
CA ASN A 362 -4.51 -2.42 41.09
C ASN A 362 -3.28 -2.04 41.93
N VAL A 363 -2.11 -1.93 41.29
CA VAL A 363 -0.84 -1.61 41.98
C VAL A 363 -0.44 -0.17 41.74
N SER A 364 0.10 0.51 42.75
CA SER A 364 0.60 1.89 42.58
C SER A 364 1.94 2.12 43.26
N THR A 365 2.90 2.68 42.53
CA THR A 365 4.06 3.35 43.14
C THR A 365 3.79 4.87 43.17
N ASN A 366 4.09 5.52 44.29
CA ASN A 366 3.88 6.95 44.56
C ASN A 366 5.16 7.58 45.14
N GLY A 367 6.31 7.08 44.72
CA GLY A 367 7.60 7.62 45.12
C GLY A 367 8.32 8.31 43.97
N THR A 368 9.57 8.69 44.21
CA THR A 368 10.36 9.48 43.25
C THR A 368 11.35 8.60 42.49
N THR A 369 11.88 7.55 43.11
CA THR A 369 12.95 6.74 42.52
C THR A 369 13.05 5.35 43.17
N GLY A 370 12.94 4.31 42.34
CA GLY A 370 13.31 2.93 42.69
C GLY A 370 12.32 2.19 43.57
N GLU A 371 11.06 2.64 43.66
CA GLU A 371 10.01 1.95 44.39
C GLU A 371 9.54 0.70 43.64
N ILE A 372 9.39 -0.41 44.36
CA ILE A 372 8.92 -1.69 43.82
C ILE A 372 7.67 -2.12 44.59
N ALA A 373 6.54 -2.19 43.91
CA ALA A 373 5.26 -2.67 44.42
C ALA A 373 4.85 -3.93 43.64
N LEU A 374 4.69 -5.04 44.33
CA LEU A 374 4.31 -6.34 43.77
C LEU A 374 3.04 -6.85 44.45
N GLY A 375 2.18 -7.56 43.70
CA GLY A 375 0.97 -8.21 44.22
C GLY A 375 -0.26 -7.30 44.17
N ALA A 376 -1.45 -7.92 44.18
CA ALA A 376 -2.71 -7.19 44.02
C ALA A 376 -2.94 -6.16 45.13
N ASN A 377 -3.48 -4.99 44.77
CA ASN A 377 -3.78 -3.88 45.66
C ASN A 377 -2.57 -3.31 46.43
N SER A 378 -1.34 -3.59 45.97
CA SER A 378 -0.12 -3.11 46.61
C SER A 378 0.14 -1.62 46.30
N THR A 379 0.43 -0.83 47.33
CA THR A 379 0.80 0.59 47.18
C THR A 379 2.10 0.91 47.92
N VAL A 380 3.06 1.51 47.21
CA VAL A 380 4.39 1.91 47.71
C VAL A 380 4.61 3.38 47.42
N GLY A 381 5.39 4.10 48.23
CA GLY A 381 5.72 5.50 47.93
C GLY A 381 6.17 6.32 49.13
N ALA A 382 6.38 7.61 48.90
CA ALA A 382 7.02 8.53 49.85
C ALA A 382 6.33 8.61 51.20
N ALA A 383 4.99 8.53 51.23
CA ALA A 383 4.20 8.60 52.45
C ALA A 383 4.46 7.45 53.43
N LYS A 384 4.83 6.24 52.94
CA LYS A 384 5.08 5.06 53.78
C LYS A 384 6.57 4.68 53.87
N LYS A 385 7.47 5.45 53.23
CA LYS A 385 8.92 5.20 53.14
C LYS A 385 9.32 3.77 52.73
N ARG A 386 8.52 3.12 51.88
CA ARG A 386 8.77 1.76 51.38
C ARG A 386 9.61 1.79 50.10
N ARG A 387 10.62 0.92 50.02
CA ARG A 387 11.40 0.63 48.81
C ARG A 387 10.83 -0.55 48.05
N LEU A 388 10.58 -1.66 48.75
CA LEU A 388 9.97 -2.85 48.18
C LEU A 388 8.77 -3.23 49.04
N ASN A 389 7.67 -3.55 48.39
CA ASN A 389 6.51 -4.12 49.04
C ASN A 389 5.91 -5.23 48.20
N VAL A 390 5.70 -6.38 48.82
CA VAL A 390 4.91 -7.48 48.29
C VAL A 390 3.60 -7.48 49.07
N GLY A 391 2.54 -7.01 48.41
CA GLY A 391 1.19 -7.01 48.99
C GLY A 391 0.63 -8.42 49.07
N ASN A 392 -0.07 -8.72 50.16
CA ASN A 392 -0.87 -9.92 50.33
C ASN A 392 -2.20 -9.53 50.99
N GLY A 393 -3.04 -8.84 50.21
CA GLY A 393 -4.35 -8.41 50.64
C GLY A 393 -5.40 -8.68 49.56
N THR A 394 -6.46 -9.39 49.93
CA THR A 394 -7.56 -9.74 49.03
C THR A 394 -8.68 -8.68 49.00
N SER A 395 -8.58 -7.64 49.84
CA SER A 395 -9.56 -6.54 49.91
C SER A 395 -8.96 -5.29 50.56
N ASP A 396 -9.60 -4.14 50.34
CA ASP A 396 -9.25 -2.82 50.90
C ASP A 396 -9.23 -2.80 52.44
N THR A 397 -9.92 -3.74 53.07
CA THR A 397 -10.01 -3.87 54.54
C THR A 397 -9.06 -4.91 55.12
N ASN A 398 -8.31 -5.63 54.29
CA ASN A 398 -7.36 -6.66 54.72
C ASN A 398 -6.05 -6.58 53.92
N LEU A 399 -5.45 -5.40 53.92
CA LEU A 399 -4.14 -5.16 53.34
C LEU A 399 -3.07 -5.58 54.38
N ALA A 400 -2.54 -6.80 54.26
CA ALA A 400 -1.30 -7.13 54.94
C ALA A 400 -0.17 -7.13 53.91
N ASP A 401 0.93 -6.43 54.20
CA ASP A 401 2.13 -6.58 53.38
C ASP A 401 2.82 -7.90 53.79
N ALA A 402 2.90 -8.84 52.85
CA ALA A 402 3.60 -10.11 53.09
C ALA A 402 5.09 -9.87 53.35
N PHE A 403 5.67 -8.91 52.63
CA PHE A 403 7.07 -8.55 52.75
C PHE A 403 7.30 -7.09 52.40
N THR A 404 8.00 -6.36 53.27
CA THR A 404 8.30 -4.94 53.06
C THR A 404 9.75 -4.65 53.38
N ILE A 405 10.40 -3.81 52.56
CA ILE A 405 11.69 -3.18 52.85
C ILE A 405 11.50 -1.67 52.83
N LEU A 406 11.91 -0.99 53.90
CA LEU A 406 11.91 0.47 53.99
C LEU A 406 13.15 1.10 53.34
N VAL A 407 13.09 2.42 53.10
CA VAL A 407 14.20 3.22 52.57
C VAL A 407 15.46 3.17 53.45
N ASP A 408 15.32 2.93 54.75
CA ASP A 408 16.43 2.80 55.72
C ASP A 408 16.92 1.35 55.93
N GLY A 409 16.43 0.42 55.11
CA GLY A 409 16.84 -0.99 55.10
C GLY A 409 16.18 -1.85 56.19
N ARG A 410 15.19 -1.34 56.93
CA ARG A 410 14.39 -2.19 57.82
C ARG A 410 13.45 -3.08 57.01
N THR A 411 13.32 -4.33 57.43
CA THR A 411 12.58 -5.40 56.73
C THR A 411 11.48 -5.99 57.60
N GLY A 412 10.34 -6.30 57.00
CA GLY A 412 9.13 -6.73 57.71
C GLY A 412 8.46 -7.88 57.00
N VAL A 413 7.93 -8.82 57.79
CA VAL A 413 7.11 -9.94 57.30
C VAL A 413 5.77 -9.90 58.03
N GLY A 414 4.67 -9.77 57.26
CA GLY A 414 3.30 -9.84 57.78
C GLY A 414 2.82 -8.58 58.53
N PHE A 415 3.31 -7.39 58.19
CA PHE A 415 2.88 -6.12 58.80
C PHE A 415 2.25 -5.19 57.77
N ASP A 416 1.19 -4.46 58.15
CA ASP A 416 0.65 -3.37 57.33
C ASP A 416 1.31 -2.02 57.63
N ASN A 417 1.87 -1.79 58.84
CA ASN A 417 2.44 -0.48 59.16
C ASN A 417 3.71 -0.56 60.03
N PHE A 418 4.86 -0.49 59.35
CA PHE A 418 6.18 -0.38 59.98
C PHE A 418 6.35 0.90 60.82
N GLU A 419 5.54 1.93 60.57
CA GLU A 419 5.84 3.30 60.97
C GLU A 419 5.56 3.63 62.45
N THR A 420 4.96 2.73 63.24
CA THR A 420 4.50 3.08 64.60
C THR A 420 5.49 2.79 65.73
N THR A 421 6.64 2.16 65.47
CA THR A 421 7.62 1.93 66.55
C THR A 421 8.98 2.52 66.22
N ALA A 422 9.49 3.36 67.14
CA ALA A 422 10.87 3.87 67.21
C ALA A 422 11.92 2.75 67.42
N SER A 423 11.62 1.54 66.95
CA SER A 423 12.48 0.38 67.09
C SER A 423 13.61 0.47 66.07
N LYS A 424 14.85 0.44 66.56
CA LYS A 424 16.06 0.28 65.74
C LYS A 424 16.19 -1.14 65.15
N THR A 425 15.20 -2.02 65.34
CA THR A 425 15.22 -3.40 64.82
C THR A 425 15.26 -3.44 63.31
N LYS A 426 16.23 -4.17 62.76
CA LYS A 426 16.41 -4.33 61.31
C LYS A 426 15.43 -5.33 60.68
N LEU A 427 14.98 -6.33 61.43
CA LEU A 427 13.97 -7.30 60.99
C LEU A 427 12.83 -7.36 62.01
N GLN A 428 11.58 -7.24 61.54
CA GLN A 428 10.37 -7.47 62.31
C GLN A 428 9.56 -8.59 61.65
N VAL A 429 9.05 -9.54 62.44
CA VAL A 429 8.17 -10.63 61.96
C VAL A 429 6.89 -10.66 62.79
N ASN A 430 5.73 -10.60 62.14
CA ASN A 430 4.43 -10.75 62.77
C ASN A 430 4.01 -12.22 62.66
N GLY A 431 4.41 -13.03 63.65
CA GLY A 431 4.19 -14.47 63.66
C GLY A 431 5.33 -15.24 64.31
N GLY A 432 5.28 -16.57 64.24
CA GLY A 432 6.33 -17.44 64.74
C GLY A 432 7.53 -17.52 63.81
N ILE A 433 8.75 -17.53 64.37
CA ILE A 433 9.99 -17.80 63.64
C ILE A 433 10.41 -19.23 63.97
N LYS A 434 10.45 -20.11 62.96
CA LYS A 434 11.04 -21.44 63.11
C LYS A 434 12.54 -21.36 62.84
N VAL A 435 13.34 -21.54 63.88
CA VAL A 435 14.81 -21.60 63.78
C VAL A 435 15.25 -22.99 63.31
N GLY A 436 16.42 -23.06 62.65
CA GLY A 436 16.95 -24.28 62.03
C GLY A 436 17.40 -25.36 63.03
N ASN A 437 17.92 -26.47 62.50
CA ASN A 437 18.45 -27.63 63.23
C ASN A 437 19.90 -27.99 62.83
N GLU A 438 20.70 -26.97 62.47
CA GLU A 438 22.10 -27.12 62.04
C GLU A 438 22.88 -28.05 62.96
N SER A 439 23.68 -28.98 62.40
CA SER A 439 24.35 -30.02 63.18
C SER A 439 25.73 -29.60 63.69
N THR A 440 26.48 -28.79 62.94
CA THR A 440 27.84 -28.35 63.26
C THR A 440 27.85 -26.93 63.81
N CYS A 441 28.75 -26.62 64.76
CA CYS A 441 29.09 -25.25 65.11
C CYS A 441 30.58 -25.03 64.82
N ASN A 442 30.88 -24.15 63.89
CA ASN A 442 32.21 -23.80 63.40
C ASN A 442 32.27 -22.29 63.08
N ALA A 443 33.44 -21.79 62.67
CA ALA A 443 33.63 -20.38 62.36
C ALA A 443 32.66 -19.85 61.26
N ASP A 444 32.21 -20.71 60.34
CA ASP A 444 31.32 -20.31 59.25
C ASP A 444 29.88 -20.06 59.69
N ASN A 445 29.46 -20.59 60.85
CA ASN A 445 28.10 -20.48 61.36
C ASN A 445 28.00 -19.92 62.80
N GLU A 446 29.08 -19.28 63.27
CA GLU A 446 29.08 -18.48 64.49
C GLU A 446 27.89 -17.49 64.52
N GLY A 447 27.21 -17.39 65.67
CA GLY A 447 26.04 -16.53 65.87
C GLY A 447 24.70 -17.14 65.43
N THR A 448 24.70 -18.34 64.83
CA THR A 448 23.46 -19.05 64.47
C THR A 448 22.67 -19.45 65.71
N ILE A 449 21.34 -19.28 65.67
CA ILE A 449 20.41 -19.84 66.66
C ILE A 449 19.76 -21.09 66.05
N ARG A 450 19.78 -22.21 66.78
CA ARG A 450 19.09 -23.45 66.42
C ARG A 450 18.15 -23.91 67.53
N PHE A 451 17.24 -24.81 67.18
CA PHE A 451 16.51 -25.63 68.16
C PHE A 451 17.11 -27.05 68.16
N ASP A 452 17.78 -27.43 69.24
CA ASP A 452 18.21 -28.81 69.45
C ASP A 452 16.97 -29.68 69.70
N SER A 453 16.61 -30.46 68.68
CA SER A 453 15.44 -31.34 68.75
C SER A 453 15.58 -32.48 69.73
N THR A 454 16.80 -32.85 70.12
CA THR A 454 17.09 -33.93 71.08
C THR A 454 16.88 -33.42 72.49
N ASN A 455 17.55 -32.31 72.83
CA ASN A 455 17.50 -31.74 74.18
C ASN A 455 16.35 -30.75 74.39
N LYS A 456 15.57 -30.44 73.33
CA LYS A 456 14.42 -29.52 73.34
C LYS A 456 14.77 -28.10 73.82
N VAL A 457 15.96 -27.62 73.47
CA VAL A 457 16.47 -26.31 73.89
C VAL A 457 16.90 -25.46 72.68
N PHE A 458 16.89 -24.15 72.88
CA PHE A 458 17.50 -23.22 71.93
C PHE A 458 18.98 -23.05 72.23
N GLU A 459 19.81 -23.15 71.19
CA GLU A 459 21.26 -23.04 71.30
C GLU A 459 21.81 -22.01 70.31
N GLY A 460 22.86 -21.31 70.72
CA GLY A 460 23.64 -20.41 69.89
C GLY A 460 25.01 -21.02 69.58
N CYS A 461 25.50 -20.86 68.36
CA CYS A 461 26.84 -21.29 67.97
C CYS A 461 27.89 -20.22 68.33
N THR A 462 29.00 -20.62 68.98
CA THR A 462 30.13 -19.75 69.36
C THR A 462 31.34 -19.86 68.43
N GLY A 463 31.14 -20.38 67.21
CA GLY A 463 32.24 -20.64 66.27
C GLY A 463 33.01 -21.96 66.52
N THR A 464 32.78 -22.60 67.65
CA THR A 464 33.43 -23.86 68.04
C THR A 464 32.53 -24.83 68.81
N ALA A 465 31.47 -24.33 69.46
CA ALA A 465 30.53 -25.15 70.22
C ALA A 465 29.12 -24.56 70.24
N TRP A 466 28.14 -25.45 70.41
CA TRP A 466 26.75 -25.06 70.68
C TRP A 466 26.56 -24.79 72.17
N VAL A 467 25.95 -23.65 72.49
CA VAL A 467 25.71 -23.21 73.87
C VAL A 467 24.24 -22.88 74.05
N LYS A 468 23.62 -23.39 75.12
CA LYS A 468 22.22 -23.11 75.44
C LYS A 468 21.99 -21.61 75.67
N LEU A 469 20.93 -21.06 75.09
CA LEU A 469 20.60 -19.62 75.18
C LEU A 469 19.74 -19.27 76.41
N HIS A 470 19.29 -20.28 77.16
CA HIS A 470 18.60 -20.13 78.43
C HIS A 470 18.89 -21.34 79.32
N GLN A 471 18.83 -21.14 80.63
CA GLN A 471 18.90 -22.23 81.63
C GLN A 471 17.51 -22.75 81.95
#